data_AF-A0AAJ0MKX9-F1
#
_entry.id   AF-A0AAJ0MKX9-F1
#
_cell.length_a   1.000
_cell.length_b   1.000
_cell.length_c   1.000
_cell.angle_alpha   90.00
_cell.angle_beta   90.00
_cell.angle_gamma   90.00
#
_symmetry.space_group_name_H-M   'P 1'
#
loop_
_entity.id
_entity.type
_entity.pdbx_description
1 polymer ?
#
loop_
_entity_poly.entity_id
_entity_poly.type
_entity_poly.pdbx_seq_one_letter_code
_entity_poly.pdbx_strand_id
1 'polypeptide(L)'
;MADSLLDGIDFALTQPLFANPQLRTQAINRFRLVVDHFHACEPTQFTNDNYNRPALIRYTWEYASSESQDRFLSAFFHRLQLGMADADGDINLDDNLHSLLFAFADDLMNNFFIPR
;
A
#
# COMPACT_ATOMS: atom_id res chain seq x y z
N MET A 1 25.09 4.37 5.89
CA MET A 1 24.06 4.79 6.84
C MET A 1 22.77 4.11 6.42
N ALA A 2 22.49 2.96 7.01
CA ALA A 2 21.35 2.12 6.67
C ALA A 2 20.60 1.91 7.98
N ASP A 3 19.81 2.90 8.36
CA ASP A 3 18.93 2.81 9.52
C ASP A 3 17.78 3.78 9.32
N SER A 4 16.60 3.37 9.81
CA SER A 4 15.45 4.25 10.08
C SER A 4 14.41 4.49 8.97
N LEU A 5 14.00 3.46 8.24
CA LEU A 5 12.72 3.45 7.50
C LEU A 5 11.73 2.37 7.95
N LEU A 6 12.20 1.39 8.75
CA LEU A 6 11.37 0.35 9.37
C LEU A 6 11.05 0.61 10.84
N ASP A 7 11.56 1.71 11.43
CA ASP A 7 11.38 2.08 12.85
C ASP A 7 9.93 2.44 13.23
N GLY A 8 9.00 2.37 12.27
CA GLY A 8 7.57 2.61 12.48
C GLY A 8 6.66 1.44 12.10
N ILE A 9 7.20 0.32 11.59
CA ILE A 9 6.38 -0.85 11.26
C ILE A 9 6.63 -1.90 12.31
N ASP A 10 5.93 -1.75 13.44
CA ASP A 10 5.94 -2.75 14.49
C ASP A 10 5.14 -3.98 14.03
N PHE A 11 5.83 -4.87 13.33
CA PHE A 11 5.32 -6.14 12.84
C PHE A 11 4.97 -7.11 13.99
N ALA A 12 5.20 -6.73 15.25
CA ALA A 12 4.94 -7.52 16.45
C ALA A 12 3.59 -7.21 17.13
N LEU A 13 2.55 -6.87 16.37
CA LEU A 13 1.21 -6.74 16.92
C LEU A 13 0.72 -8.08 17.50
N THR A 14 0.64 -8.16 18.82
CA THR A 14 0.16 -9.31 19.61
C THR A 14 -1.34 -9.60 19.45
N GLN A 15 -2.06 -8.78 18.68
CA GLN A 15 -3.48 -8.93 18.39
C GLN A 15 -3.68 -8.82 16.87
N PRO A 16 -4.55 -9.64 16.25
CA PRO A 16 -4.79 -9.53 14.82
C PRO A 16 -5.22 -8.09 14.52
N LEU A 17 -4.47 -7.41 13.65
CA LEU A 17 -4.71 -6.00 13.27
C LEU A 17 -6.19 -5.78 12.89
N PHE A 18 -6.80 -6.80 12.28
CA PHE A 18 -8.22 -6.83 11.94
C PHE A 18 -9.01 -7.84 12.78
N ALA A 19 -9.04 -7.68 14.09
CA ALA A 19 -9.96 -8.43 14.96
C ALA A 19 -11.45 -8.18 14.61
N ASN A 20 -11.75 -7.07 13.93
CA ASN A 20 -13.08 -6.77 13.37
C ASN A 20 -13.10 -7.07 11.85
N PRO A 21 -13.86 -8.10 11.39
CA PRO A 21 -13.98 -8.46 9.98
C PRO A 21 -14.55 -7.35 9.09
N GLN A 22 -15.41 -6.48 9.64
CA GLN A 22 -15.98 -5.36 8.89
C GLN A 22 -14.90 -4.31 8.57
N LEU A 23 -14.05 -3.99 9.55
CA LEU A 23 -12.93 -3.08 9.34
C LEU A 23 -11.96 -3.63 8.28
N ARG A 24 -11.68 -4.94 8.31
CA ARG A 24 -10.86 -5.60 7.28
C ARG A 24 -11.45 -5.41 5.90
N THR A 25 -12.75 -5.63 5.78
CA THR A 25 -13.46 -5.53 4.50
C THR A 25 -13.45 -4.10 3.96
N GLN A 26 -13.66 -3.11 4.83
CA GLN A 26 -13.56 -1.68 4.47
C GLN A 26 -12.15 -1.31 4.01
N ALA A 27 -11.12 -1.73 4.76
CA ALA A 27 -9.72 -1.49 4.41
C ALA A 27 -9.37 -2.11 3.04
N ILE A 28 -9.82 -3.33 2.76
CA ILE A 28 -9.61 -3.99 1.46
C ILE A 28 -10.30 -3.22 0.32
N ASN A 29 -11.54 -2.78 0.54
CA ASN A 29 -12.29 -2.05 -0.48
C ASN A 29 -11.63 -0.69 -0.77
N ARG A 30 -11.23 0.06 0.26
CA ARG A 30 -10.51 1.34 0.11
C ARG A 30 -9.15 1.14 -0.56
N PHE A 31 -8.40 0.11 -0.16
CA PHE A 31 -7.13 -0.24 -0.80
C PHE A 31 -7.31 -0.48 -2.30
N ARG A 32 -8.27 -1.31 -2.69
CA ARG A 32 -8.57 -1.60 -4.10
C ARG A 32 -9.00 -0.35 -4.85
N LEU A 33 -9.87 0.47 -4.27
CA LEU A 33 -10.32 1.72 -4.87
C LEU A 33 -9.15 2.64 -5.24
N VAL A 34 -8.22 2.85 -4.30
CA VAL A 34 -7.03 3.69 -4.53
C VAL A 34 -6.14 3.09 -5.62
N VAL A 35 -5.81 1.80 -5.49
CA VAL A 35 -4.88 1.15 -6.41
C VAL A 35 -5.45 1.03 -7.82
N ASP A 36 -6.73 0.67 -7.95
CA ASP A 36 -7.39 0.51 -9.25
C ASP A 36 -7.57 1.87 -9.95
N HIS A 37 -7.86 2.94 -9.20
CA HIS A 37 -7.92 4.30 -9.75
C HIS A 37 -6.58 4.69 -10.41
N PHE A 38 -5.49 4.60 -9.66
CA PHE A 38 -4.18 5.00 -10.18
C PHE A 38 -3.63 4.02 -11.22
N HIS A 39 -4.01 2.75 -11.17
CA HIS A 39 -3.70 1.80 -12.24
C HIS A 39 -4.37 2.17 -13.56
N ALA A 40 -5.63 2.62 -13.52
CA ALA A 40 -6.36 3.06 -14.72
C ALA A 40 -5.82 4.38 -15.30
N CYS A 41 -5.22 5.23 -14.46
CA CYS A 41 -4.58 6.48 -14.88
C CYS A 41 -3.16 6.30 -15.43
N GLU A 42 -2.50 5.16 -15.17
CA GLU A 42 -1.13 4.95 -15.66
C GLU A 42 -1.08 4.79 -17.19
N PRO A 43 -0.19 5.53 -17.88
CA PRO A 43 0.00 5.36 -19.30
C PRO A 43 0.54 3.95 -19.60
N THR A 44 -0.04 3.31 -20.62
CA THR A 44 0.32 1.95 -21.05
C THR A 44 1.74 1.83 -21.63
N GLN A 45 2.41 2.96 -21.86
CA GLN A 45 3.76 3.03 -22.39
C GLN A 45 4.73 3.40 -21.26
N PHE A 46 5.23 2.38 -20.57
CA PHE A 46 6.37 2.53 -19.68
C PHE A 46 7.58 2.88 -20.54
N THR A 47 8.12 4.09 -20.38
CA THR A 47 9.47 4.39 -20.87
C THR A 47 10.42 3.39 -20.22
N ASN A 48 11.32 2.80 -21.02
CA ASN A 48 12.09 1.56 -20.83
C ASN A 48 12.69 1.22 -19.44
N ASP A 49 12.62 2.10 -18.43
CA ASP A 49 13.16 1.91 -17.08
C ASP A 49 12.11 1.97 -15.94
N ASN A 50 10.81 2.12 -16.25
CA ASN A 50 9.76 2.18 -15.22
C ASN A 50 8.89 0.91 -15.21
N TYR A 51 8.57 0.42 -14.01
CA TYR A 51 7.59 -0.64 -13.78
C TYR A 51 6.23 -0.05 -13.41
N ASN A 52 5.16 -0.85 -13.56
CA ASN A 52 3.81 -0.45 -13.15
C ASN A 52 3.70 -0.45 -11.61
N ARG A 53 3.73 0.75 -11.01
CA ARG A 53 3.75 0.93 -9.56
C ARG A 53 2.45 0.49 -8.89
N PRO A 54 1.25 0.87 -9.37
CA PRO A 54 0.00 0.36 -8.83
C PRO A 54 -0.09 -1.17 -8.90
N ALA A 55 0.37 -1.78 -9.99
CA ALA A 55 0.39 -3.23 -10.13
C ALA A 55 1.36 -3.89 -9.15
N LEU A 56 2.56 -3.34 -8.93
CA LEU A 56 3.49 -3.86 -7.92
C LEU A 56 2.83 -3.87 -6.53
N ILE A 57 2.20 -2.76 -6.13
CA ILE A 57 1.49 -2.65 -4.85
C ILE A 57 0.39 -3.71 -4.77
N ARG A 58 -0.44 -3.81 -5.81
CA ARG A 58 -1.53 -4.78 -5.87
C ARG A 58 -1.02 -6.20 -5.69
N TYR A 59 -0.02 -6.60 -6.47
CA TYR A 59 0.49 -7.96 -6.47
C TYR A 59 1.25 -8.31 -5.19
N THR A 60 1.96 -7.35 -4.60
CA THR A 60 2.61 -7.55 -3.31
C THR A 60 1.58 -7.90 -2.23
N TRP A 61 0.42 -7.25 -2.24
CA TRP A 61 -0.67 -7.58 -1.33
C TRP A 61 -1.40 -8.88 -1.73
N GLU A 62 -1.78 -9.03 -2.99
CA GLU A 62 -2.62 -10.14 -3.49
C GLU A 62 -1.95 -11.51 -3.25
N TYR A 63 -0.62 -11.59 -3.40
CA TYR A 63 0.14 -12.82 -3.24
C TYR A 63 0.79 -12.98 -1.86
N ALA A 64 0.60 -12.05 -0.92
CA ALA A 64 1.05 -12.21 0.45
C ALA A 64 0.24 -13.26 1.21
N SER A 65 0.82 -13.85 2.26
CA SER A 65 0.06 -14.66 3.22
C SER A 65 -1.03 -13.82 3.89
N SER A 66 -2.08 -14.44 4.43
CA SER A 66 -3.16 -13.69 5.11
C SER A 66 -2.66 -12.78 6.23
N GLU A 67 -1.66 -13.22 6.99
CA GLU A 67 -1.05 -12.40 8.06
C GLU A 67 -0.26 -11.22 7.47
N SER A 68 0.51 -11.47 6.41
CA SER A 68 1.27 -10.43 5.71
C SER A 68 0.37 -9.44 4.97
N GLN A 69 -0.78 -9.88 4.46
CA GLN A 69 -1.79 -9.00 3.87
C GLN A 69 -2.30 -7.97 4.86
N ASP A 70 -2.57 -8.40 6.08
CA ASP A 70 -3.09 -7.51 7.12
C ASP A 70 -2.03 -6.47 7.51
N ARG A 71 -0.78 -6.91 7.69
CA ARG A 71 0.37 -6.02 7.94
C ARG A 71 0.61 -5.06 6.77
N PHE A 72 0.48 -5.54 5.54
CA PHE A 72 0.62 -4.72 4.34
C PHE A 72 -0.44 -3.62 4.30
N LEU A 73 -1.71 -3.93 4.57
CA LEU A 73 -2.77 -2.93 4.64
C LEU A 73 -2.44 -1.89 5.71
N SER A 74 -1.97 -2.32 6.88
CA SER A 74 -1.51 -1.38 7.93
C SER A 74 -0.48 -0.38 7.41
N ALA A 75 0.60 -0.89 6.81
CA ALA A 75 1.68 -0.08 6.28
C ALA A 75 1.21 0.83 5.14
N PHE A 76 0.36 0.32 4.24
CA PHE A 76 -0.20 1.08 3.13
C PHE A 76 -1.01 2.29 3.62
N PHE A 77 -1.98 2.08 4.51
CA PHE A 77 -2.81 3.16 5.04
C PHE A 77 -2.00 4.16 5.86
N HIS A 78 -1.05 3.68 6.66
CA HIS A 78 -0.14 4.55 7.40
C HIS A 78 0.71 5.42 6.47
N ARG A 79 1.32 4.83 5.43
CA ARG A 79 2.20 5.54 4.50
C ARG A 79 1.47 6.56 3.64
N LEU A 80 0.25 6.24 3.21
CA LEU A 80 -0.58 7.15 2.43
C LEU A 80 -1.36 8.15 3.30
N GLN A 81 -1.19 8.08 4.63
CA GLN A 81 -1.89 8.94 5.59
C GLN A 81 -3.41 8.88 5.44
N LEU A 82 -3.92 7.67 5.21
CA LEU A 82 -5.34 7.39 4.99
C LEU A 82 -5.94 6.62 6.17
N GLY A 83 -7.19 6.93 6.50
CA GLY A 83 -8.01 6.10 7.37
C GLY A 83 -8.36 4.76 6.71
N MET A 84 -8.31 3.67 7.49
CA MET A 84 -8.70 2.32 7.05
C MET A 84 -10.22 2.13 6.89
N ALA A 85 -11.01 3.01 7.51
CA ALA A 85 -12.47 2.95 7.53
C ALA A 85 -13.08 4.21 6.91
N ASP A 86 -14.33 4.08 6.45
CA ASP A 86 -15.09 5.14 5.77
C ASP A 86 -15.55 6.29 6.68
N ALA A 87 -15.13 6.30 7.95
CA ALA A 87 -15.47 7.39 8.87
C ALA A 87 -14.85 8.74 8.45
N ASP A 88 -13.74 8.71 7.71
CA ASP A 88 -13.04 9.89 7.16
C ASP A 88 -13.39 10.10 5.69
N GLY A 89 -14.64 10.45 5.40
CA GLY A 89 -15.06 11.00 4.11
C GLY A 89 -14.70 10.19 2.86
N ASP A 90 -15.01 10.79 1.71
CA ASP A 90 -14.59 10.26 0.41
C ASP A 90 -13.06 10.39 0.28
N ILE A 91 -12.39 9.38 -0.28
CA ILE A 91 -10.93 9.44 -0.48
C ILE A 91 -10.63 10.49 -1.54
N ASN A 92 -9.84 11.51 -1.20
CA ASN A 92 -9.39 12.48 -2.19
C ASN A 92 -8.29 11.86 -3.07
N LEU A 93 -8.66 11.47 -4.29
CA LEU A 93 -7.78 10.87 -5.29
C LEU A 93 -7.02 11.95 -6.07
N ASP A 94 -6.15 12.69 -5.36
CA ASP A 94 -5.39 13.82 -5.90
C ASP A 94 -3.92 13.49 -6.22
N ASP A 95 -3.20 14.47 -6.76
CA ASP A 95 -1.76 14.36 -7.12
C ASP A 95 -0.86 14.10 -5.90
N ASN A 96 -1.28 14.52 -4.70
CA ASN A 96 -0.54 14.26 -3.47
C ASN A 96 -0.65 12.77 -3.10
N LEU A 97 -1.86 12.21 -3.16
CA LEU A 97 -2.07 10.78 -2.94
C LEU A 97 -1.37 9.94 -4.02
N HIS A 98 -1.39 10.37 -5.28
CA HIS A 98 -0.61 9.76 -6.35
C HIS A 98 0.88 9.68 -6.01
N SER A 99 1.46 10.79 -5.55
CA SER A 99 2.88 10.88 -5.18
C SER A 99 3.23 9.96 -4.01
N LEU A 100 2.37 9.90 -2.98
CA LEU A 100 2.56 9.00 -1.83
C LEU A 100 2.47 7.53 -2.24
N LEU A 101 1.52 7.17 -3.11
CA LEU A 101 1.39 5.82 -3.66
C LEU A 101 2.67 5.42 -4.40
N PHE A 102 3.21 6.30 -5.25
CA PHE A 102 4.39 6.02 -6.05
C PHE A 102 5.64 5.84 -5.18
N ALA A 103 5.81 6.71 -4.17
CA ALA A 103 6.88 6.57 -3.20
C ALA A 103 6.78 5.24 -2.42
N PHE A 104 5.58 4.82 -2.04
CA PHE A 104 5.37 3.51 -1.40
C PHE A 104 5.74 2.35 -2.33
N ALA A 105 5.44 2.42 -3.62
CA ALA A 105 5.86 1.41 -4.59
C ALA A 105 7.39 1.36 -4.76
N ASP A 106 8.06 2.51 -4.77
CA ASP A 106 9.53 2.61 -4.83
C ASP A 106 10.16 2.01 -3.56
N ASP A 107 9.58 2.26 -2.38
CA ASP A 107 9.99 1.62 -1.13
C ASP A 107 9.88 0.09 -1.19
N LEU A 108 8.77 -0.44 -1.73
CA LEU A 108 8.60 -1.89 -1.89
C LEU A 108 9.69 -2.48 -2.81
N MET A 109 9.90 -1.85 -3.97
CA MET A 109 10.91 -2.29 -4.94
C MET A 109 12.32 -2.32 -4.31
N ASN A 110 12.71 -1.23 -3.66
CA ASN A 110 14.05 -1.06 -3.09
C ASN A 110 14.35 -1.92 -1.86
N ASN A 111 13.32 -2.43 -1.18
CA ASN A 111 13.50 -3.23 0.04
C ASN A 111 13.23 -4.72 -0.14
N PHE A 112 12.43 -5.13 -1.12
CA PHE A 112 12.01 -6.54 -1.26
C PHE A 112 12.40 -7.19 -2.59
N PHE A 113 12.56 -6.42 -3.67
CA PHE A 113 12.70 -6.99 -5.02
C PHE A 113 14.06 -6.73 -5.68
N ILE A 114 14.85 -5.79 -5.12
CA ILE A 114 16.21 -5.53 -5.57
C ILE A 114 17.20 -6.23 -4.63
N PRO A 115 18.06 -7.14 -5.13
CA PRO A 115 19.15 -7.72 -4.35
C PRO A 115 20.15 -6.63 -3.93
N ARG A 116 20.61 -6.71 -2.68
CA ARG A 116 21.72 -5.88 -2.18
C ARG A 116 23.00 -6.69 -2.07
#